data_AF-A0A947MW16-F1
#
_entry.id   AF-A0A947MW16-F1
#
_cell.length_a   1.000
_cell.length_b   1.000
_cell.length_c   1.000
_cell.angle_alpha   90.00
_cell.angle_beta   90.00
_cell.angle_gamma   90.00
#
_symmetry.space_group_name_H-M   'P 1'
#
loop_
_entity.id
_entity.type
_entity.pdbx_description
1 polymer ?
#
loop_
_entity_poly.entity_id
_entity_poly.type
_entity_poly.pdbx_seq_one_letter_code
_entity_poly.pdbx_strand_id
1 'polypeptide(L)'
;MEFFRIQRDIPFMRHALVFNAISFLTFALAVFFLVTRGLHLSIEFTGGSLIEVQYAQAADLHKAREAVEGLKLGEVQVQNFGTSRDVLIRLPLRGTMKQTELVTKVFDALCQSESGKVTVQSSDKGDRQVCLVASGGAKAGAADGAQTEPLTLQRSEFVGPQVGDELATDGAKALLVTVIGIMIYLAIRFEWKFAVAGIIANLHD
;
A
#
# COMPACT_ATOMS: atom_id res chain seq x y z
N MET A 1 33.77 50.07 -4.97
CA MET A 1 33.81 49.25 -6.20
C MET A 1 32.83 48.11 -6.01
N GLU A 2 31.72 48.11 -6.77
CA GLU A 2 30.65 47.11 -6.67
C GLU A 2 31.10 45.79 -7.33
N PHE A 3 31.41 44.76 -6.53
CA PHE A 3 32.09 43.55 -7.01
C PHE A 3 31.16 42.40 -7.45
N PHE A 4 29.83 42.57 -7.41
CA PHE A 4 28.89 41.53 -7.87
C PHE A 4 27.68 42.14 -8.59
N ARG A 5 27.81 42.37 -9.90
CA ARG A 5 26.67 42.60 -10.81
C ARG A 5 26.47 41.36 -11.69
N ILE A 6 25.83 40.32 -11.15
CA ILE A 6 25.36 39.19 -11.95
C ILE A 6 23.98 39.57 -12.50
N GLN A 7 23.94 40.18 -13.69
CA GLN A 7 22.69 40.33 -14.44
C GLN A 7 22.52 39.09 -15.32
N ARG A 8 21.75 38.12 -14.83
CA ARG A 8 21.24 37.00 -15.64
C ARG A 8 19.74 37.13 -15.75
N ASP A 9 19.30 37.95 -16.69
CA ASP A 9 17.90 38.05 -17.07
C ASP A 9 17.56 36.83 -17.92
N ILE A 10 17.02 35.78 -17.29
CA ILE A 10 16.52 34.61 -18.00
C ILE A 10 15.13 34.96 -18.57
N PRO A 11 14.92 34.93 -19.90
CA PRO A 11 13.66 35.34 -20.51
C PRO A 11 12.58 34.25 -20.41
N PHE A 12 12.10 33.98 -19.20
CA PHE A 12 11.04 32.98 -18.93
C PHE A 12 9.76 33.26 -19.72
N MET A 13 9.36 34.53 -19.82
CA MET A 13 8.13 34.94 -20.51
C MET A 13 8.13 34.66 -22.02
N ARG A 14 9.31 34.54 -22.64
CA ARG A 14 9.42 34.27 -24.09
C ARG A 14 8.98 32.85 -24.45
N HIS A 15 9.19 31.89 -23.55
CA HIS A 15 8.90 30.48 -23.78
C HIS A 15 7.68 29.99 -22.99
N ALA A 16 7.03 30.88 -22.22
CA ALA A 16 5.91 30.54 -21.36
C ALA A 16 4.77 29.80 -22.09
N LEU A 17 4.44 30.21 -23.32
CA LEU A 17 3.40 29.54 -24.11
C LEU A 17 3.78 28.11 -24.51
N VAL A 18 5.05 27.87 -24.85
CA VAL A 18 5.54 26.54 -25.25
C VAL A 18 5.54 25.61 -24.04
N PHE A 19 6.08 26.08 -22.91
CA PHE A 19 6.08 25.28 -21.68
C PHE A 19 4.67 25.01 -21.17
N ASN A 20 3.76 25.99 -21.20
CA ASN A 20 2.37 25.78 -20.82
C ASN A 20 1.66 24.76 -21.73
N ALA A 21 1.92 24.80 -23.04
CA ALA A 21 1.35 23.83 -23.97
C ALA A 21 1.85 22.40 -23.70
N ILE A 22 3.15 22.23 -23.45
CA ILE A 22 3.74 20.93 -23.11
C ILE A 22 3.18 20.43 -21.77
N SER A 23 3.16 21.28 -20.73
CA SER A 23 2.52 20.99 -19.44
C SER A 23 1.09 20.49 -19.61
N PHE A 24 0.27 21.25 -20.34
CA PHE A 24 -1.14 20.91 -20.51
C PHE A 24 -1.32 19.58 -21.25
N LEU A 25 -0.48 19.31 -22.25
CA LEU A 25 -0.50 18.04 -22.98
C LEU A 25 -0.14 16.86 -22.07
N THR A 26 0.92 16.99 -21.26
CA THR A 26 1.32 15.90 -20.33
C THR A 26 0.26 15.67 -19.26
N PHE A 27 -0.37 16.74 -18.75
CA PHE A 27 -1.49 16.65 -17.82
C PHE A 27 -2.70 15.95 -18.45
N ALA A 28 -3.09 16.32 -19.67
CA ALA A 28 -4.20 15.67 -20.36
C ALA A 28 -3.94 14.17 -20.60
N LEU A 29 -2.70 13.80 -20.93
CA LEU A 29 -2.30 12.40 -21.04
C LEU A 29 -2.34 11.68 -19.69
N ALA A 30 -1.89 12.31 -18.61
CA ALA A 30 -1.96 11.75 -17.26
C ALA A 30 -3.42 11.50 -16.83
N VAL A 31 -4.31 12.47 -17.05
CA VAL A 31 -5.75 12.32 -16.79
C VAL A 31 -6.36 11.20 -17.65
N PHE A 32 -6.00 11.11 -18.93
CA PHE A 32 -6.46 10.03 -19.81
C PHE A 32 -6.05 8.64 -19.28
N PHE A 33 -4.78 8.47 -18.87
CA PHE A 33 -4.32 7.20 -18.30
C PHE A 33 -4.98 6.91 -16.95
N LEU A 34 -5.19 7.92 -16.12
CA LEU A 34 -5.86 7.78 -14.83
C LEU A 34 -7.30 7.29 -14.97
N VAL A 35 -8.07 7.86 -15.91
CA VAL A 35 -9.47 7.47 -16.15
C VAL A 35 -9.57 6.09 -16.80
N THR A 36 -8.66 5.73 -17.71
CA THR A 36 -8.72 4.45 -18.44
C THR A 36 -8.15 3.26 -17.67
N ARG A 37 -7.11 3.45 -16.86
CA ARG A 37 -6.53 2.38 -16.02
C ARG A 37 -7.09 2.33 -14.61
N GLY A 38 -7.74 3.41 -14.16
CA GLY A 38 -8.20 3.55 -12.78
C GLY A 38 -7.05 3.77 -11.79
N LEU A 39 -7.41 3.80 -10.51
CA LEU A 39 -6.49 3.96 -9.39
C LEU A 39 -6.33 2.61 -8.66
N HIS A 40 -5.08 2.23 -8.36
CA HIS A 40 -4.80 1.14 -7.41
C HIS A 40 -5.00 1.66 -6.00
N LEU A 41 -6.26 1.75 -5.58
CA LEU A 41 -6.63 2.16 -4.24
C LEU A 41 -6.15 1.12 -3.23
N SER A 42 -5.62 1.62 -2.11
CA SER A 42 -5.22 0.76 -1.00
C SER A 42 -6.45 0.09 -0.36
N ILE A 43 -6.20 -1.02 0.35
CA ILE A 43 -7.24 -1.82 1.02
C ILE A 43 -7.99 -1.02 2.11
N GLU A 44 -7.41 0.06 2.60
CA GLU A 44 -8.01 0.99 3.55
C GLU A 44 -9.24 1.68 2.93
N PHE A 45 -9.28 1.83 1.61
CA PHE A 45 -10.40 2.43 0.87
C PHE A 45 -11.32 1.38 0.24
N THR A 46 -10.76 0.26 -0.24
CA THR A 46 -11.56 -0.78 -0.93
C THR A 46 -12.12 -1.85 0.02
N GLY A 47 -11.65 -1.87 1.27
CA GLY A 47 -11.83 -3.00 2.17
C GLY A 47 -10.91 -4.18 1.82
N GLY A 48 -10.55 -4.97 2.81
CA GLY A 48 -9.61 -6.07 2.65
C GLY A 48 -9.16 -6.69 3.96
N SER A 49 -8.28 -7.69 3.84
CA SER A 49 -7.63 -8.35 4.96
C SER A 49 -6.14 -8.09 4.92
N LEU A 50 -5.60 -7.68 6.06
CA LEU A 50 -4.17 -7.56 6.35
C LEU A 50 -3.75 -8.77 7.16
N ILE A 51 -2.78 -9.52 6.65
CA ILE A 51 -2.21 -10.66 7.36
C ILE A 51 -0.73 -10.38 7.55
N GLU A 52 -0.32 -10.29 8.80
CA GLU A 52 1.07 -10.17 9.21
C GLU A 52 1.59 -11.55 9.62
N VAL A 53 2.61 -12.00 8.89
CA VAL A 53 3.31 -13.26 9.16
C VAL A 53 4.77 -12.98 9.46
N GLN A 54 5.30 -13.64 10.46
CA GLN A 54 6.71 -13.55 10.83
C GLN A 54 7.42 -14.87 10.51
N TYR A 55 8.50 -14.75 9.74
CA TYR A 55 9.37 -15.86 9.38
C TYR A 55 10.49 -16.04 10.40
N ALA A 56 10.96 -17.27 10.59
CA ALA A 56 12.14 -17.54 11.43
C ALA A 56 13.44 -16.94 10.83
N GLN A 57 13.49 -16.86 9.50
CA GLN A 57 14.62 -16.35 8.70
C GLN A 57 14.15 -15.28 7.71
N ALA A 58 15.09 -14.63 7.02
CA ALA A 58 14.74 -13.59 6.03
C ALA A 58 13.77 -14.17 4.99
N ALA A 59 12.62 -13.52 4.82
CA ALA A 59 11.52 -14.03 4.02
C ALA A 59 11.81 -13.89 2.51
N ASP A 60 11.46 -14.92 1.74
CA ASP A 60 11.48 -14.88 0.28
C ASP A 60 10.12 -14.40 -0.24
N LEU A 61 10.06 -13.11 -0.61
CA LEU A 61 8.82 -12.50 -1.10
C LEU A 61 8.33 -13.09 -2.42
N HIS A 62 9.23 -13.64 -3.25
CA HIS A 62 8.83 -14.21 -4.53
C HIS A 62 8.02 -15.49 -4.30
N LYS A 63 8.51 -16.37 -3.44
CA LYS A 63 7.82 -17.61 -3.07
C LYS A 63 6.49 -17.34 -2.36
N ALA A 64 6.49 -16.41 -1.40
CA ALA A 64 5.28 -16.02 -0.70
C ALA A 64 4.23 -15.43 -1.66
N ARG A 65 4.67 -14.61 -2.62
CA ARG A 65 3.78 -14.06 -3.65
C ARG A 65 3.19 -15.15 -4.55
N GLU A 66 4.03 -16.04 -5.10
CA GLU A 66 3.56 -17.13 -5.95
C GLU A 66 2.55 -18.06 -5.23
N ALA A 67 2.81 -18.38 -3.96
CA ALA A 67 1.93 -19.22 -3.16
C ALA A 67 0.53 -18.59 -2.97
N VAL A 68 0.47 -17.27 -2.75
CA VAL A 68 -0.81 -16.57 -2.53
C VAL A 68 -1.49 -16.20 -3.85
N GLU A 69 -0.74 -15.87 -4.89
CA GLU A 69 -1.27 -15.64 -6.25
C GLU A 69 -1.87 -16.92 -6.85
N GLY A 70 -1.30 -18.09 -6.54
CA GLY A 70 -1.85 -19.40 -6.93
C GLY A 70 -3.27 -19.65 -6.43
N LEU A 71 -3.70 -18.96 -5.36
CA LEU A 71 -5.06 -19.05 -4.83
C LEU A 71 -6.08 -18.21 -5.62
N LYS A 72 -5.64 -17.40 -6.59
CA LYS A 72 -6.47 -16.53 -7.44
C LYS A 72 -7.42 -15.62 -6.65
N LEU A 73 -6.94 -15.10 -5.50
CA LEU A 73 -7.71 -14.26 -4.58
C LEU A 73 -7.79 -12.78 -5.01
N GLY A 74 -7.22 -12.41 -6.17
CA GLY A 74 -7.22 -11.05 -6.70
C GLY A 74 -5.82 -10.44 -6.74
N GLU A 75 -5.73 -9.11 -6.72
CA GLU A 75 -4.45 -8.40 -6.57
C GLU A 75 -3.93 -8.56 -5.14
N VAL A 76 -2.93 -9.40 -4.95
CA VAL A 76 -2.30 -9.63 -3.66
C VAL A 76 -1.03 -8.79 -3.60
N GLN A 77 -0.87 -8.01 -2.54
CA GLN A 77 0.38 -7.29 -2.28
C GLN A 77 1.12 -7.97 -1.15
N VAL A 78 2.34 -8.41 -1.43
CA VAL A 78 3.25 -9.02 -0.44
C VAL A 78 4.46 -8.11 -0.31
N GLN A 79 4.70 -7.63 0.92
CA GLN A 79 5.77 -6.68 1.25
C GLN A 79 6.33 -6.93 2.65
N ASN A 80 7.58 -6.53 2.90
CA ASN A 80 8.15 -6.59 4.25
C ASN A 80 7.54 -5.50 5.13
N PHE A 81 7.46 -5.77 6.45
CA PHE A 81 6.92 -4.85 7.43
C PHE A 81 7.84 -4.74 8.65
N GLY A 82 8.58 -3.63 8.77
CA GLY A 82 9.53 -3.44 9.87
C GLY A 82 10.86 -4.16 9.64
N THR A 83 10.90 -5.51 9.64
CA THR A 83 12.14 -6.29 9.45
C THR A 83 12.15 -7.14 8.17
N SER A 84 13.28 -7.79 7.85
CA SER A 84 13.37 -8.74 6.73
C SER A 84 12.65 -10.07 6.96
N ARG A 85 12.15 -10.29 8.18
CA ARG A 85 11.44 -11.51 8.60
C ARG A 85 9.93 -11.32 8.67
N ASP A 86 9.50 -10.09 8.85
CA ASP A 86 8.10 -9.74 9.01
C ASP A 86 7.53 -9.37 7.65
N VAL A 87 6.49 -10.07 7.23
CA VAL A 87 5.85 -9.90 5.92
C VAL A 87 4.38 -9.56 6.12
N LEU A 88 3.96 -8.50 5.47
CA LEU A 88 2.58 -8.06 5.40
C LEU A 88 1.99 -8.46 4.05
N ILE A 89 0.88 -9.18 4.11
CA ILE A 89 0.13 -9.65 2.96
C ILE A 89 -1.21 -8.91 2.97
N ARG A 90 -1.48 -8.17 1.90
CA ARG A 90 -2.74 -7.46 1.68
C ARG A 90 -3.57 -8.23 0.68
N LEU A 91 -4.76 -8.63 1.10
CA LEU A 91 -5.71 -9.35 0.26
C LEU A 91 -6.98 -8.51 0.10
N PRO A 92 -7.47 -8.30 -1.13
CA PRO A 92 -8.74 -7.63 -1.35
C PRO A 92 -9.87 -8.55 -0.88
N LEU A 93 -10.91 -7.95 -0.32
CA LEU A 93 -12.10 -8.72 0.06
C LEU A 93 -12.91 -9.02 -1.20
N ARG A 94 -12.77 -10.23 -1.76
CA ARG A 94 -13.56 -10.68 -2.91
C ARG A 94 -14.15 -12.07 -2.65
N GLY A 95 -15.48 -12.13 -2.59
CA GLY A 95 -16.26 -13.37 -2.45
C GLY A 95 -17.09 -13.44 -1.16
N THR A 96 -17.75 -14.59 -0.96
CA THR A 96 -18.63 -14.89 0.18
C THR A 96 -17.95 -15.65 1.33
N MET A 97 -16.64 -15.88 1.26
CA MET A 97 -15.91 -16.59 2.32
C MET A 97 -15.78 -15.73 3.58
N LYS A 98 -15.93 -16.37 4.74
CA LYS A 98 -15.69 -15.71 6.03
C LYS A 98 -14.19 -15.42 6.19
N GLN A 99 -13.85 -14.30 6.81
CA GLN A 99 -12.46 -13.88 7.07
C GLN A 99 -11.61 -15.00 7.68
N THR A 100 -12.14 -15.71 8.68
CA THR A 100 -11.42 -16.80 9.36
C THR A 100 -11.04 -17.94 8.40
N GLU A 101 -11.91 -18.23 7.44
CA GLU A 101 -11.67 -19.25 6.42
C GLU A 101 -10.62 -18.78 5.40
N LEU A 102 -10.68 -17.50 5.00
CA LEU A 102 -9.69 -16.89 4.11
C LEU A 102 -8.30 -16.87 4.73
N VAL A 103 -8.18 -16.42 5.99
CA VAL A 103 -6.90 -16.40 6.72
C VAL A 103 -6.34 -17.81 6.85
N THR A 104 -7.16 -18.78 7.22
CA THR A 104 -6.74 -20.19 7.33
C THR A 104 -6.25 -20.72 5.99
N LYS A 105 -6.97 -20.47 4.90
CA LYS A 105 -6.60 -20.94 3.56
C LYS A 105 -5.30 -20.31 3.03
N VAL A 106 -5.08 -19.02 3.30
CA VAL A 106 -3.84 -18.32 2.93
C VAL A 106 -2.68 -18.84 3.77
N PHE A 107 -2.89 -19.01 5.08
CA PHE A 107 -1.86 -19.55 5.96
C PHE A 107 -1.50 -21.00 5.60
N ASP A 108 -2.50 -21.84 5.27
CA ASP A 108 -2.30 -23.21 4.78
C ASP A 108 -1.46 -23.24 3.48
N ALA A 109 -1.75 -22.36 2.53
CA ALA A 109 -1.01 -22.29 1.27
C ALA A 109 0.44 -21.83 1.46
N LEU A 110 0.66 -20.84 2.34
CA LEU A 110 2.01 -20.43 2.73
C LEU A 110 2.76 -21.57 3.44
N CYS A 111 2.08 -22.30 4.32
CA CYS A 111 2.63 -23.48 4.98
C CYS A 111 3.06 -24.57 3.99
N GLN A 112 2.21 -24.85 2.99
CA GLN A 112 2.50 -25.83 1.95
C GLN A 112 3.70 -25.41 1.10
N SER A 113 3.85 -24.10 0.81
CA SER A 113 5.02 -23.59 0.10
C SER A 113 6.32 -23.76 0.87
N GLU A 114 6.25 -23.74 2.21
CA GLU A 114 7.35 -24.01 3.13
C GLU A 114 7.47 -25.50 3.51
N SER A 115 6.73 -26.40 2.83
CA SER A 115 6.68 -27.86 3.10
C SER A 115 6.24 -28.24 4.53
N GLY A 116 5.52 -27.36 5.21
CA GLY A 116 5.03 -27.53 6.58
C GLY A 116 3.54 -27.86 6.69
N LYS A 117 3.11 -28.24 7.90
CA LYS A 117 1.72 -28.51 8.26
C LYS A 117 1.27 -27.50 9.32
N VAL A 118 0.14 -26.84 9.07
CA VAL A 118 -0.47 -25.90 10.02
C VAL A 118 -0.91 -26.65 11.27
N THR A 119 -0.47 -26.17 12.42
CA THR A 119 -0.83 -26.69 13.74
C THR A 119 -1.22 -25.50 14.62
N VAL A 120 -2.42 -25.56 15.23
CA VAL A 120 -2.83 -24.56 16.21
C VAL A 120 -2.14 -24.90 17.52
N GLN A 121 -1.13 -24.11 17.91
CA GLN A 121 -0.54 -24.21 19.23
C GLN A 121 -1.36 -23.33 20.19
N SER A 122 -2.06 -23.98 21.10
CA SER A 122 -2.76 -23.29 22.19
C SER A 122 -1.71 -22.81 23.19
N SER A 123 -1.43 -21.51 23.17
CA SER A 123 -0.45 -20.85 24.05
C SER A 123 -1.21 -20.16 25.19
N ASP A 124 -0.61 -20.01 26.38
CA ASP A 124 -1.22 -19.40 27.58
C ASP A 124 -1.77 -17.95 27.39
N LYS A 125 -1.51 -17.32 26.24
CA LYS A 125 -2.02 -16.01 25.82
C LYS A 125 -3.08 -16.05 24.71
N GLY A 126 -3.59 -17.23 24.37
CA GLY A 126 -4.57 -17.47 23.29
C GLY A 126 -4.06 -18.43 22.22
N ASP A 127 -4.97 -18.95 21.39
CA ASP A 127 -4.65 -19.87 20.30
C ASP A 127 -3.79 -19.18 19.22
N ARG A 128 -2.58 -19.69 18.97
CA ARG A 128 -1.68 -19.23 17.90
C ARG A 128 -1.63 -20.27 16.79
N GLN A 129 -1.94 -19.87 15.55
CA GLN A 129 -1.67 -20.71 14.38
C GLN A 129 -0.17 -20.66 14.05
N VAL A 130 0.47 -21.83 14.05
CA VAL A 130 1.89 -22.00 13.76
C VAL A 130 2.05 -23.02 12.64
N CYS A 131 2.93 -22.73 11.69
CA CYS A 131 3.34 -23.73 10.70
C CYS A 131 4.48 -24.55 11.27
N LEU A 132 4.34 -25.87 11.28
CA LEU A 132 5.40 -26.79 11.69
C LEU A 132 5.89 -27.55 10.46
N VAL A 133 7.18 -27.44 10.14
CA VAL A 133 7.80 -28.27 9.08
C VAL A 133 8.36 -29.53 9.72
N ALA A 134 8.03 -30.69 9.15
CA ALA A 134 8.79 -31.90 9.43
C ALA A 134 10.18 -31.68 8.82
N SER A 135 11.14 -31.31 9.67
CA SER A 135 12.50 -30.94 9.32
C SER A 135 13.12 -31.86 8.26
N GLY A 136 13.50 -31.27 7.13
CA GLY A 136 14.20 -31.92 6.03
C GLY A 136 15.19 -30.97 5.37
N GLY A 137 16.13 -30.41 6.15
CA GLY A 137 17.26 -29.64 5.61
C GLY A 137 17.85 -28.61 6.58
N ALA A 138 18.91 -29.00 7.32
CA ALA A 138 19.74 -28.15 8.17
C ALA A 138 20.34 -26.94 7.42
N LYS A 139 20.58 -25.77 8.05
CA LYS A 139 21.65 -25.43 9.02
C LYS A 139 21.37 -24.04 9.62
N ALA A 140 21.79 -23.61 10.82
CA ALA A 140 22.43 -24.24 11.98
C ALA A 140 22.33 -23.26 13.16
N GLY A 141 22.13 -23.79 14.37
CA GLY A 141 22.54 -23.12 15.62
C GLY A 141 21.44 -22.74 16.61
N ALA A 142 20.75 -23.71 17.21
CA ALA A 142 20.48 -23.75 18.65
C ALA A 142 19.78 -25.08 19.01
N ALA A 143 20.25 -25.68 20.10
CA ALA A 143 19.85 -26.98 20.60
C ALA A 143 18.61 -26.87 21.52
N ASP A 144 17.52 -27.52 21.14
CA ASP A 144 16.58 -28.25 22.00
C ASP A 144 15.40 -28.71 21.13
N GLY A 145 15.20 -30.02 20.93
CA GLY A 145 13.98 -30.62 20.35
C GLY A 145 13.28 -29.87 19.19
N ALA A 146 14.05 -29.24 18.30
CA ALA A 146 13.60 -28.04 17.59
C ALA A 146 12.65 -28.34 16.43
N GLN A 147 11.35 -28.32 16.72
CA GLN A 147 10.35 -28.01 15.71
C GLN A 147 10.67 -26.62 15.17
N THR A 148 11.16 -26.54 13.93
CA THR A 148 11.42 -25.26 13.29
C THR A 148 10.04 -24.67 12.97
N GLU A 149 9.71 -23.54 13.59
CA GLU A 149 8.51 -22.76 13.30
C GLU A 149 8.86 -21.75 12.19
N PRO A 150 8.86 -22.13 10.90
CA PRO A 150 9.26 -21.23 9.81
C PRO A 150 8.37 -20.01 9.70
N LEU A 151 7.11 -20.10 10.14
CA LEU A 151 6.07 -19.11 9.91
C LEU A 151 5.12 -19.06 11.12
N THR A 152 5.02 -17.87 11.71
CA THR A 152 4.08 -17.58 12.80
C THR A 152 3.11 -16.50 12.34
N LEU A 153 1.81 -16.71 12.59
CA LEU A 153 0.81 -15.67 12.35
C LEU A 153 0.88 -14.67 13.50
N GLN A 154 1.21 -13.41 13.21
CA GLN A 154 1.31 -12.37 14.22
C GLN A 154 -0.02 -11.64 14.40
N ARG A 155 -0.59 -11.16 13.29
CA ARG A 155 -1.79 -10.33 13.32
C ARG A 155 -2.61 -10.51 12.06
N SER A 156 -3.93 -10.56 12.21
CA SER A 156 -4.86 -10.40 11.10
C SER A 156 -5.75 -9.19 11.40
N GLU A 157 -5.64 -8.14 10.60
CA GLU A 157 -6.57 -7.01 10.65
C GLU A 157 -7.53 -7.10 9.47
N PHE A 158 -8.77 -6.70 9.70
CA PHE A 158 -9.79 -6.67 8.66
C PHE A 158 -10.38 -5.28 8.59
N VAL A 159 -10.33 -4.71 7.39
CA VAL A 159 -11.01 -3.46 7.07
C VAL A 159 -12.26 -3.83 6.30
N GLY A 160 -13.41 -3.61 6.92
CA GLY A 160 -14.69 -3.84 6.28
C GLY A 160 -14.90 -2.89 5.11
N PRO A 161 -15.50 -3.34 4.00
CA PRO A 161 -15.74 -2.48 2.82
C PRO A 161 -16.64 -1.29 3.13
N GLN A 162 -17.52 -1.41 4.13
CA GLN A 162 -18.35 -0.29 4.61
C GLN A 162 -17.51 0.84 5.22
N VAL A 163 -16.53 0.50 6.07
CA VAL A 163 -15.62 1.49 6.68
C VAL A 163 -14.72 2.10 5.61
N GLY A 164 -14.29 1.30 4.62
CA GLY A 164 -13.50 1.80 3.50
C GLY A 164 -14.25 2.81 2.64
N ASP A 165 -15.52 2.54 2.31
CA ASP A 165 -16.36 3.44 1.51
C ASP A 165 -16.70 4.75 2.25
N GLU A 166 -16.98 4.65 3.56
CA GLU A 166 -17.14 5.81 4.43
C GLU A 166 -15.86 6.64 4.47
N LEU A 167 -14.70 6.00 4.68
CA LEU A 167 -13.40 6.67 4.73
C LEU A 167 -13.04 7.34 3.40
N ALA A 168 -13.32 6.69 2.27
CA ALA A 168 -13.10 7.26 0.95
C ALA A 168 -13.97 8.50 0.72
N THR A 169 -15.26 8.40 1.07
CA THR A 169 -16.23 9.48 0.92
C THR A 169 -15.88 10.67 1.82
N ASP A 170 -15.55 10.42 3.09
CA ASP A 170 -15.21 11.47 4.04
C ASP A 170 -13.85 12.08 3.76
N GLY A 171 -12.88 11.29 3.31
CA GLY A 171 -11.61 11.78 2.79
C GLY A 171 -11.81 12.72 1.58
N ALA A 172 -12.67 12.35 0.64
CA ALA A 172 -13.01 13.19 -0.51
C ALA A 172 -13.68 14.51 -0.09
N LYS A 173 -14.63 14.45 0.85
CA LYS A 173 -15.26 15.67 1.41
C LYS A 173 -14.24 16.56 2.12
N ALA A 174 -13.36 15.99 2.95
CA ALA A 174 -12.34 16.73 3.67
C ALA A 174 -11.40 17.47 2.71
N LEU A 175 -10.90 16.78 1.69
CA LEU A 175 -10.06 17.38 0.64
C LEU A 175 -10.77 18.52 -0.09
N LEU A 176 -12.04 18.32 -0.45
CA LEU A 176 -12.85 19.36 -1.10
C LEU A 176 -13.01 20.60 -0.20
N VAL A 177 -13.33 20.42 1.08
CA VAL A 177 -13.46 21.51 2.05
C VAL A 177 -12.14 22.26 2.23
N THR A 178 -11.00 21.54 2.30
CA THR A 178 -9.67 22.15 2.37
C THR A 178 -9.36 22.98 1.14
N VAL A 179 -9.63 22.46 -0.06
CA VAL A 179 -9.43 23.20 -1.32
C VAL A 179 -10.26 24.49 -1.35
N ILE A 180 -11.54 24.42 -0.95
CA ILE A 180 -12.40 25.60 -0.85
C ILE A 180 -11.85 26.60 0.17
N GLY A 181 -11.42 26.12 1.35
CA GLY A 181 -10.83 26.98 2.38
C GLY A 181 -9.59 27.72 1.89
N ILE A 182 -8.70 27.03 1.18
CA ILE A 182 -7.51 27.63 0.56
C ILE A 182 -7.92 28.67 -0.50
N MET A 183 -8.91 28.36 -1.34
CA MET A 183 -9.43 29.30 -2.34
C MET A 183 -9.96 30.58 -1.72
N ILE A 184 -10.78 30.46 -0.68
CA ILE A 184 -11.35 31.61 0.03
C ILE A 184 -10.23 32.45 0.65
N TYR A 185 -9.27 31.80 1.31
CA TYR A 185 -8.12 32.48 1.89
C TYR A 185 -7.31 33.25 0.83
N LEU A 186 -6.95 32.60 -0.27
CA LEU A 186 -6.20 33.23 -1.36
C LEU A 186 -6.99 34.36 -2.02
N ALA A 187 -8.31 34.22 -2.16
CA ALA A 187 -9.18 35.25 -2.74
C ALA A 187 -9.36 36.48 -1.83
N ILE A 188 -9.26 36.32 -0.50
CA ILE A 188 -9.27 37.45 0.44
C ILE A 188 -7.88 38.08 0.54
N ARG A 189 -6.83 37.24 0.53
CA ARG A 189 -5.44 37.67 0.73
C ARG A 189 -4.82 38.31 -0.50
N PHE A 190 -5.25 37.90 -1.69
CA PHE A 190 -4.81 38.34 -3.02
C PHE A 190 -6.03 38.57 -3.93
N GLU A 191 -5.83 38.90 -5.21
CA GLU A 191 -6.95 38.92 -6.16
C GLU A 191 -7.46 37.49 -6.46
N TRP A 192 -8.78 37.35 -6.64
CA TRP A 192 -9.44 36.08 -6.97
C TRP A 192 -8.83 35.36 -8.19
N LYS A 193 -8.27 36.12 -9.14
CA LYS A 193 -7.59 35.58 -10.33
C LYS A 193 -6.35 34.76 -9.97
N PHE A 194 -5.60 35.18 -8.95
CA PHE A 194 -4.42 34.48 -8.48
C PHE A 194 -4.79 33.20 -7.72
N ALA A 195 -5.92 33.18 -7.02
CA ALA A 195 -6.43 31.97 -6.36
C ALA A 195 -6.76 30.88 -7.41
N VAL A 196 -7.50 31.23 -8.46
CA VAL A 196 -7.84 30.30 -9.55
C VAL A 196 -6.60 29.82 -10.29
N ALA A 197 -5.69 30.73 -10.65
CA ALA A 197 -4.45 30.38 -11.35
C ALA A 197 -3.55 29.45 -10.51
N GLY A 198 -3.45 29.69 -9.20
CA GLY A 198 -2.66 28.86 -8.29
C GLY A 198 -3.19 27.44 -8.16
N ILE A 199 -4.51 27.26 -8.10
CA ILE A 199 -5.10 25.91 -8.06
C ILE A 199 -4.92 25.18 -9.38
N ILE A 200 -5.13 25.85 -10.51
CA ILE A 200 -4.91 25.20 -11.82
C ILE A 200 -3.45 24.77 -11.95
N ALA A 201 -2.51 25.59 -11.48
CA ALA A 201 -1.09 25.24 -11.48
C ALA A 201 -0.78 24.06 -10.55
N ASN A 202 -1.39 23.98 -9.37
CA ASN A 202 -1.18 22.87 -8.44
C ASN A 202 -1.85 21.56 -8.90
N LEU A 203 -3.01 21.65 -9.55
CA LEU A 203 -3.71 20.50 -10.11
C LEU A 203 -3.00 19.91 -11.33
N HIS A 204 -2.25 20.76 -12.04
CA HIS A 204 -1.46 20.37 -13.21
C HIS A 204 -0.22 19.54 -12.85
N ASP A 205 0.37 19.79 -11.68
CA ASP A 205 1.57 19.13 -11.15
C ASP A 205 1.31 17.66 -10.80
#